data_AF-A0A914I6E8-F1
#
_entry.id   AF-A0A914I6E8-F1
#
_cell.length_a   1.000
_cell.length_b   1.000
_cell.length_c   1.000
_cell.angle_alpha   90.00
_cell.angle_beta   90.00
_cell.angle_gamma   90.00
#
_symmetry.space_group_name_H-M   'P 1'
#
loop_
_entity.id
_entity.type
_entity.pdbx_description
1 polymer ?
#
loop_
_entity_poly.entity_id
_entity_poly.type
_entity_poly.pdbx_seq_one_letter_code
_entity_poly.pdbx_strand_id
1 'polypeptide(L)'
;MSISTESTNAKDITADQVRPPNVANLDPSEEKRLLLARIAELDRQQTTNSPTSSASVDLVARKRRRIETSESFAKQLEQMEEWKRVAKLELENKTLRAELEHQKLLENQQPLQTKMEQYQKLLQQTIDEAAEMKQLNIKLQSDQKALLERLAASDQGINQQQKELSAKMEQYQKEQQLNVVDLKNTVGVLNDKINGKGLIPQQNRWNATACHKDLTLSKPEQLIVQYKGKKLGQRSVRAELPIPKGKFGIFYFEVKIIGAGDSVHIGLGTKLMPLDEIFGAQEGVYGYGSWGAFWGHETEGCSDWNGWPCFKEKPEFGAGDVIGCGVNLATRQIIYTKNGRRLETSRLFVDFADDLFPCVTLSDSGDKIEANFGPNFKFNIADGI
;
A
#
# COMPACT_ATOMS: atom_id res chain seq x y z
N MET A 1 -20.80 -48.13 -71.07
CA MET A 1 -22.26 -48.17 -71.29
C MET A 1 -22.74 -46.72 -71.32
N SER A 2 -23.45 -46.19 -72.29
CA SER A 2 -24.08 -46.74 -73.49
C SER A 2 -24.69 -45.52 -74.25
N ILE A 3 -24.43 -45.44 -75.57
CA ILE A 3 -25.27 -44.95 -76.70
C ILE A 3 -25.87 -43.51 -76.65
N SER A 4 -25.49 -42.61 -77.58
CA SER A 4 -26.03 -42.36 -78.96
C SER A 4 -27.24 -41.40 -78.94
N THR A 5 -27.53 -40.49 -79.88
CA THR A 5 -27.48 -40.44 -81.37
C THR A 5 -27.43 -38.96 -81.81
N GLU A 6 -26.65 -38.52 -82.81
CA GLU A 6 -26.80 -38.64 -84.29
C GLU A 6 -27.80 -37.65 -84.93
N SER A 7 -27.31 -36.79 -85.85
CA SER A 7 -27.84 -36.49 -87.22
C SER A 7 -27.19 -35.18 -87.75
N THR A 8 -26.22 -35.14 -88.68
CA THR A 8 -26.25 -35.29 -90.17
C THR A 8 -27.38 -34.50 -90.85
N ASN A 9 -27.25 -33.88 -92.04
CA ASN A 9 -26.20 -33.68 -93.06
C ASN A 9 -26.75 -32.60 -94.03
N ALA A 10 -25.93 -31.93 -94.85
CA ALA A 10 -25.87 -32.08 -96.32
C ALA A 10 -25.76 -30.66 -96.94
N LYS A 11 -25.11 -30.34 -98.07
CA LYS A 11 -24.39 -30.99 -99.19
C LYS A 11 -23.80 -29.79 -99.97
N ASP A 12 -22.53 -29.65 -100.33
CA ASP A 12 -21.66 -30.43 -101.22
C ASP A 12 -22.23 -30.68 -102.63
N ILE A 13 -21.65 -30.02 -103.65
CA ILE A 13 -21.60 -30.48 -105.05
C ILE A 13 -20.30 -29.98 -105.69
N THR A 14 -19.47 -30.94 -106.09
CA THR A 14 -18.33 -30.85 -107.01
C THR A 14 -18.74 -31.36 -108.40
N ALA A 15 -18.10 -30.87 -109.47
CA ALA A 15 -17.77 -31.68 -110.66
C ALA A 15 -16.78 -30.96 -111.60
N ASP A 16 -15.77 -31.71 -112.01
CA ASP A 16 -14.68 -31.42 -112.96
C ASP A 16 -15.12 -31.00 -114.37
N GLN A 17 -14.31 -30.12 -114.99
CA GLN A 17 -14.09 -30.09 -116.45
C GLN A 17 -12.62 -29.78 -116.78
N VAL A 18 -11.98 -30.69 -117.50
CA VAL A 18 -10.62 -30.56 -118.08
C VAL A 18 -10.68 -29.86 -119.45
N ARG A 19 -9.92 -28.76 -119.63
CA ARG A 19 -9.54 -28.17 -120.94
C ARG A 19 -8.34 -27.20 -120.81
N PRO A 20 -7.62 -26.88 -121.90
CA PRO A 20 -6.15 -26.94 -122.09
C PRO A 20 -5.34 -25.86 -121.32
N PRO A 21 -3.98 -25.98 -121.24
CA PRO A 21 -3.19 -25.23 -120.27
C PRO A 21 -3.25 -23.72 -120.50
N ASN A 22 -3.55 -23.04 -119.40
CA ASN A 22 -3.71 -21.60 -119.28
C ASN A 22 -2.33 -20.92 -119.29
N VAL A 23 -2.06 -20.10 -120.30
CA VAL A 23 -0.77 -19.42 -120.53
C VAL A 23 -0.56 -18.24 -119.56
N ALA A 24 -1.30 -18.19 -118.45
CA ALA A 24 -1.43 -17.03 -117.58
C ALA A 24 -0.48 -17.02 -116.37
N ASN A 25 0.51 -17.92 -116.31
CA ASN A 25 1.50 -18.01 -115.23
C ASN A 25 2.90 -18.35 -115.76
N LEU A 26 3.35 -17.61 -116.77
CA LEU A 26 4.72 -17.69 -117.28
C LEU A 26 5.49 -16.43 -116.86
N ASP A 27 6.74 -16.61 -116.44
CA ASP A 27 7.70 -15.52 -116.21
C ASP A 27 7.71 -14.60 -117.46
N PRO A 28 7.74 -13.26 -117.31
CA PRO A 28 7.91 -12.33 -118.44
C PRO A 28 8.99 -12.73 -119.46
N SER A 29 10.03 -13.44 -119.00
CA SER A 29 11.07 -14.05 -119.84
C SER A 29 10.56 -15.15 -120.79
N GLU A 30 9.63 -16.00 -120.33
CA GLU A 30 9.03 -17.09 -121.10
C GLU A 30 7.97 -16.60 -122.10
N GLU A 31 7.17 -15.58 -121.74
CA GLU A 31 6.24 -14.93 -122.68
C GLU A 31 6.99 -14.28 -123.86
N LYS A 32 8.10 -13.59 -123.56
CA LYS A 32 9.00 -13.00 -124.57
C LYS A 32 9.60 -14.06 -125.50
N ARG A 33 9.98 -15.23 -124.94
CA ARG A 33 10.53 -16.35 -125.71
C ARG A 33 9.48 -16.98 -126.63
N LEU A 34 8.23 -17.11 -126.17
CA LEU A 34 7.12 -17.63 -126.97
C LEU A 34 6.75 -16.67 -128.12
N LEU A 35 6.76 -15.36 -127.87
CA LEU A 35 6.53 -14.32 -128.87
C LEU A 35 7.64 -14.30 -129.95
N LEU A 36 8.91 -14.41 -129.55
CA LEU A 36 10.03 -14.51 -130.50
C LEU A 36 9.97 -15.76 -131.37
N ALA A 37 9.56 -16.90 -130.79
CA ALA A 37 9.34 -18.14 -131.55
C ALA A 37 8.19 -17.99 -132.57
N ARG A 38 7.11 -17.29 -132.21
CA ARG A 38 5.98 -17.04 -133.11
C ARG A 38 6.33 -16.08 -134.25
N ILE A 39 7.20 -15.10 -134.00
CA ILE A 39 7.72 -14.19 -135.04
C ILE A 39 8.60 -14.97 -136.04
N ALA A 40 9.48 -15.85 -135.56
CA ALA A 40 10.31 -16.70 -136.41
C ALA A 40 9.49 -17.67 -137.28
N GLU A 41 8.37 -18.21 -136.75
CA GLU A 41 7.43 -19.05 -137.49
C GLU A 41 6.73 -18.28 -138.63
N LEU A 42 6.34 -17.03 -138.38
CA LEU A 42 5.68 -16.16 -139.37
C LEU A 42 6.64 -15.68 -140.47
N ASP A 43 7.90 -15.41 -140.15
CA ASP A 43 8.93 -15.08 -141.14
C ASP A 43 9.25 -16.27 -142.06
N ARG A 44 9.26 -17.51 -141.53
CA ARG A 44 9.43 -18.74 -142.33
C ARG A 44 8.27 -18.96 -143.32
N GLN A 45 7.07 -18.50 -142.99
CA GLN A 45 5.87 -18.61 -143.84
C GLN A 45 5.80 -17.51 -144.92
N GLN A 46 6.50 -16.38 -144.75
CA GLN A 46 6.57 -15.33 -145.79
C GLN A 46 7.67 -15.57 -146.83
N THR A 47 8.68 -16.40 -146.53
CA THR A 47 9.74 -16.75 -147.51
C THR A 47 9.35 -17.77 -148.58
N THR A 48 8.16 -18.40 -148.50
CA THR A 48 7.74 -19.44 -149.46
C THR A 48 6.67 -19.00 -150.45
N ASN A 49 6.17 -17.76 -150.38
CA ASN A 49 5.17 -17.26 -151.33
C ASN A 49 5.47 -15.80 -151.69
N SER A 50 6.07 -15.59 -152.87
CA SER A 50 5.54 -14.70 -153.92
C SER A 50 6.60 -14.37 -154.99
N PRO A 51 6.25 -14.42 -156.29
CA PRO A 51 7.10 -13.97 -157.37
C PRO A 51 7.02 -12.45 -157.59
N THR A 52 8.05 -11.97 -158.29
CA THR A 52 8.54 -10.62 -158.60
C THR A 52 7.51 -9.57 -159.07
N SER A 53 7.51 -8.41 -158.41
CA SER A 53 7.84 -7.06 -158.97
C SER A 53 6.95 -5.90 -158.45
N SER A 54 7.61 -4.77 -158.16
CA SER A 54 7.10 -3.40 -157.90
C SER A 54 6.76 -2.99 -156.46
N ALA A 55 7.76 -2.56 -155.67
CA ALA A 55 7.57 -1.63 -154.52
C ALA A 55 8.92 -1.19 -153.91
N SER A 56 9.46 -0.01 -154.26
CA SER A 56 10.64 0.56 -153.59
C SER A 56 10.34 1.83 -152.76
N VAL A 57 9.19 2.48 -152.95
CA VAL A 57 8.85 3.75 -152.27
C VAL A 57 7.99 3.53 -151.00
N ASP A 58 7.31 2.40 -150.87
CA ASP A 58 6.35 2.12 -149.78
C ASP A 58 6.99 1.59 -148.48
N LEU A 59 8.25 1.14 -148.54
CA LEU A 59 8.95 0.53 -147.41
C LEU A 59 9.40 1.55 -146.35
N VAL A 60 9.74 2.78 -146.77
CA VAL A 60 10.29 3.82 -145.89
C VAL A 60 9.20 4.45 -145.01
N ALA A 61 8.01 4.71 -145.57
CA ALA A 61 6.86 5.23 -144.82
C ALA A 61 6.29 4.23 -143.80
N ARG A 62 6.46 2.93 -144.06
CA ARG A 62 6.05 1.85 -143.14
C ARG A 62 7.01 1.72 -141.96
N LYS A 63 8.31 1.92 -142.17
CA LYS A 63 9.33 1.89 -141.09
C LYS A 63 9.18 3.06 -140.11
N ARG A 64 8.92 4.29 -140.58
CA ARG A 64 8.80 5.48 -139.71
C ARG A 64 7.59 5.38 -138.76
N ARG A 65 6.43 4.97 -139.27
CA ARG A 65 5.23 4.70 -138.47
C ARG A 65 5.43 3.58 -137.44
N ARG A 66 6.26 2.57 -137.76
CA ARG A 66 6.60 1.47 -136.85
C ARG A 66 7.49 1.92 -135.68
N ILE A 67 8.38 2.88 -135.93
CA ILE A 67 9.26 3.47 -134.91
C ILE A 67 8.44 4.37 -133.98
N GLU A 68 7.60 5.26 -134.52
CA GLU A 68 6.74 6.15 -133.73
C GLU A 68 5.73 5.37 -132.85
N THR A 69 5.15 4.29 -133.38
CA THR A 69 4.30 3.39 -132.58
C THR A 69 5.11 2.65 -131.50
N SER A 70 6.32 2.19 -131.79
CA SER A 70 7.18 1.55 -130.78
C SER A 70 7.60 2.49 -129.66
N GLU A 71 7.89 3.76 -129.96
CA GLU A 71 8.20 4.79 -128.96
C GLU A 71 6.97 5.14 -128.11
N SER A 72 5.77 5.16 -128.71
CA SER A 72 4.51 5.34 -127.97
C SER A 72 4.23 4.18 -127.02
N PHE A 73 4.47 2.93 -127.45
CA PHE A 73 4.32 1.76 -126.58
C PHE A 73 5.36 1.72 -125.46
N ALA A 74 6.60 2.13 -125.72
CA ALA A 74 7.64 2.24 -124.70
C ALA A 74 7.26 3.26 -123.61
N LYS A 75 6.75 4.43 -124.00
CA LYS A 75 6.25 5.45 -123.05
C LYS A 75 5.05 4.97 -122.22
N GLN A 76 4.14 4.20 -122.82
CA GLN A 76 3.02 3.61 -122.09
C GLN A 76 3.46 2.53 -121.09
N LEU A 77 4.47 1.73 -121.45
CA LEU A 77 5.03 0.73 -120.55
C LEU A 77 5.75 1.38 -119.37
N GLU A 78 6.51 2.44 -119.63
CA GLU A 78 7.17 3.24 -118.59
C GLU A 78 6.15 3.88 -117.62
N GLN A 79 5.07 4.48 -118.14
CA GLN A 79 3.97 4.99 -117.32
C GLN A 79 3.29 3.89 -116.49
N MET A 80 3.10 2.69 -117.05
CA MET A 80 2.50 1.57 -116.33
C MET A 80 3.39 1.08 -115.18
N GLU A 81 4.71 1.04 -115.40
CA GLU A 81 5.68 0.70 -114.35
C GLU A 81 5.74 1.77 -113.25
N GLU A 82 5.60 3.04 -113.62
CA GLU A 82 5.44 4.13 -112.64
C GLU A 82 4.15 3.97 -111.84
N TRP A 83 3.01 3.68 -112.50
CA TRP A 83 1.74 3.41 -111.80
C TRP A 83 1.82 2.21 -110.85
N LYS A 84 2.51 1.13 -111.23
CA LYS A 84 2.78 -0.02 -110.34
C LYS A 84 3.61 0.39 -109.13
N ARG A 85 4.63 1.24 -109.32
CA ARG A 85 5.45 1.77 -108.21
C ARG A 85 4.63 2.67 -107.28
N VAL A 86 3.81 3.56 -107.83
CA VAL A 86 2.94 4.46 -107.06
C VAL A 86 1.91 3.64 -106.26
N ALA A 87 1.24 2.67 -106.87
CA ALA A 87 0.28 1.82 -106.16
C ALA A 87 0.93 1.03 -105.02
N LYS A 88 2.17 0.53 -105.22
CA LYS A 88 2.96 -0.14 -104.17
C LYS A 88 3.28 0.82 -103.03
N LEU A 89 3.78 2.01 -103.34
CA LEU A 89 4.09 3.05 -102.33
C LEU A 89 2.85 3.52 -101.58
N GLU A 90 1.69 3.57 -102.24
CA GLU A 90 0.43 3.96 -101.63
C GLU A 90 -0.05 2.91 -100.62
N LEU A 91 0.12 1.62 -100.95
CA LEU A 91 -0.15 0.51 -100.05
C LEU A 91 0.82 0.54 -98.84
N GLU A 92 2.12 0.73 -99.08
CA GLU A 92 3.13 0.86 -98.02
C GLU A 92 2.83 2.05 -97.11
N ASN A 93 2.45 3.21 -97.67
CA ASN A 93 2.04 4.38 -96.88
C ASN A 93 0.79 4.11 -96.03
N LYS A 94 -0.17 3.35 -96.54
CA LYS A 94 -1.36 2.97 -95.78
C LYS A 94 -0.98 2.07 -94.60
N THR A 95 -0.06 1.11 -94.81
CA THR A 95 0.46 0.24 -93.75
C THR A 95 1.22 1.04 -92.69
N LEU A 96 2.14 1.92 -93.10
CA LEU A 96 2.90 2.77 -92.18
C LEU A 96 2.00 3.70 -91.35
N ARG A 97 0.94 4.25 -91.94
CA ARG A 97 -0.06 5.04 -91.20
C ARG A 97 -0.78 4.19 -90.15
N ALA A 98 -1.15 2.95 -90.47
CA ALA A 98 -1.78 2.05 -89.52
C ALA A 98 -0.83 1.65 -88.37
N GLU A 99 0.44 1.38 -88.67
CA GLU A 99 1.48 1.10 -87.68
C GLU A 99 1.73 2.30 -86.75
N LEU A 100 1.79 3.51 -87.31
CA LEU A 100 1.98 4.73 -86.54
C LEU A 100 0.80 4.99 -85.57
N GLU A 101 -0.43 4.78 -86.02
CA GLU A 101 -1.60 4.91 -85.15
C GLU A 101 -1.62 3.85 -84.05
N HIS A 102 -1.23 2.61 -84.35
CA HIS A 102 -1.06 1.57 -83.33
C HIS A 102 0.05 1.92 -82.31
N GLN A 103 1.18 2.47 -82.77
CA GLN A 103 2.26 2.91 -81.88
C GLN A 103 1.81 4.04 -80.96
N LYS A 104 1.11 5.05 -81.48
CA LYS A 104 0.54 6.13 -80.64
C LYS A 104 -0.43 5.60 -79.59
N LEU A 105 -1.26 4.61 -79.95
CA LEU A 105 -2.17 3.97 -79.00
C LEU A 105 -1.40 3.26 -77.88
N LEU A 106 -0.33 2.54 -78.24
CA LEU A 106 0.53 1.84 -77.28
C LEU A 106 1.26 2.81 -76.35
N GLU A 107 1.86 3.87 -76.90
CA GLU A 107 2.54 4.94 -76.16
C GLU A 107 1.60 5.66 -75.20
N ASN A 108 0.34 5.85 -75.59
CA ASN A 108 -0.69 6.44 -74.72
C ASN A 108 -1.19 5.47 -73.63
N GLN A 109 -1.18 4.15 -73.86
CA GLN A 109 -1.63 3.15 -72.89
C GLN A 109 -0.56 2.80 -71.83
N GLN A 110 0.73 2.83 -72.19
CA GLN A 110 1.83 2.48 -71.28
C GLN A 110 1.80 3.24 -69.94
N PRO A 111 1.65 4.58 -69.88
CA PRO A 111 1.62 5.31 -68.62
C PRO A 111 0.47 4.90 -67.70
N LEU A 112 -0.69 4.54 -68.26
CA LEU A 112 -1.84 4.09 -67.49
C LEU A 112 -1.59 2.71 -66.87
N GLN A 113 -0.97 1.80 -67.63
CA GLN A 113 -0.60 0.47 -67.13
C GLN A 113 0.45 0.55 -66.02
N THR A 114 1.49 1.39 -66.19
CA THR A 114 2.50 1.61 -65.15
C THR A 114 1.89 2.19 -63.87
N LYS A 115 0.97 3.17 -63.99
CA LYS A 115 0.27 3.71 -62.80
C LYS A 115 -0.57 2.66 -62.10
N MET A 116 -1.26 1.79 -62.86
CA MET A 116 -2.07 0.71 -62.29
C MET A 116 -1.22 -0.30 -61.53
N GLU A 117 -0.06 -0.69 -62.06
CA GLU A 117 0.91 -1.55 -61.36
C GLU A 117 1.47 -0.88 -60.10
N GLN A 118 1.77 0.42 -60.16
CA GLN A 118 2.20 1.20 -58.99
C GLN A 118 1.12 1.23 -57.89
N TYR A 119 -0.15 1.46 -58.26
CA TYR A 119 -1.27 1.42 -57.31
C TYR A 119 -1.47 0.04 -56.70
N GLN A 120 -1.35 -1.03 -57.51
CA GLN A 120 -1.44 -2.40 -56.99
C GLN A 120 -0.31 -2.69 -55.99
N LYS A 121 0.92 -2.28 -56.30
CA LYS A 121 2.06 -2.44 -55.40
C LYS A 121 1.88 -1.66 -54.09
N LEU A 122 1.42 -0.42 -54.17
CA LEU A 122 1.14 0.42 -52.99
C LEU A 122 0.01 -0.18 -52.13
N LEU A 123 -1.04 -0.69 -52.77
CA LEU A 123 -2.14 -1.36 -52.08
C LEU A 123 -1.67 -2.63 -51.37
N GLN A 124 -0.85 -3.46 -52.03
CA GLN A 124 -0.29 -4.65 -51.41
C GLN A 124 0.60 -4.31 -50.21
N GLN A 125 1.47 -3.31 -50.35
CA GLN A 125 2.30 -2.83 -49.24
C GLN A 125 1.45 -2.37 -48.05
N THR A 126 0.35 -1.63 -48.31
CA THR A 126 -0.58 -1.19 -47.27
C THR A 126 -1.26 -2.37 -46.57
N ILE A 127 -1.61 -3.42 -47.31
CA ILE A 127 -2.20 -4.65 -46.76
C ILE A 127 -1.19 -5.38 -45.87
N ASP A 128 0.06 -5.49 -46.31
CA ASP A 128 1.12 -6.16 -45.55
C ASP A 128 1.41 -5.40 -44.24
N GLU A 129 1.52 -4.07 -44.29
CA GLU A 129 1.69 -3.20 -43.11
C GLU A 129 0.49 -3.33 -42.15
N ALA A 130 -0.74 -3.39 -42.68
CA ALA A 130 -1.94 -3.61 -41.86
C ALA A 130 -1.97 -5.00 -41.21
N ALA A 131 -1.47 -6.04 -41.90
CA ALA A 131 -1.36 -7.38 -41.35
C ALA A 131 -0.35 -7.44 -40.21
N GLU A 132 0.81 -6.78 -40.35
CA GLU A 132 1.81 -6.66 -39.29
C GLU A 132 1.25 -5.92 -38.07
N MET A 133 0.58 -4.78 -38.28
CA MET A 133 -0.07 -4.04 -37.19
C MET A 133 -1.12 -4.89 -36.47
N LYS A 134 -1.92 -5.67 -37.20
CA LYS A 134 -2.89 -6.58 -36.60
C LYS A 134 -2.22 -7.65 -35.74
N GLN A 135 -1.12 -8.21 -36.20
CA GLN A 135 -0.37 -9.21 -35.45
C GLN A 135 0.30 -8.63 -34.20
N LEU A 136 0.85 -7.42 -34.30
CA LEU A 136 1.37 -6.68 -33.14
C LEU A 136 0.27 -6.40 -32.12
N ASN A 137 -0.92 -6.01 -32.57
CA ASN A 137 -2.05 -5.74 -31.69
C ASN A 137 -2.53 -7.01 -30.95
N ILE A 138 -2.59 -8.16 -31.63
CA ILE A 138 -2.91 -9.44 -30.99
C ILE A 138 -1.88 -9.78 -29.90
N LYS A 139 -0.59 -9.59 -30.20
CA LYS A 139 0.48 -9.81 -29.22
C LYS A 139 0.34 -8.87 -28.02
N LEU A 140 0.10 -7.58 -28.26
CA LEU A 140 -0.12 -6.59 -27.21
C LEU A 140 -1.31 -6.96 -26.31
N GLN A 141 -2.42 -7.39 -26.90
CA GLN A 141 -3.59 -7.85 -26.14
C GLN A 141 -3.29 -9.09 -25.29
N SER A 142 -2.52 -10.04 -25.83
CA SER A 142 -2.06 -11.22 -25.10
C SER A 142 -1.16 -10.83 -23.91
N ASP A 143 -0.21 -9.93 -24.13
CA ASP A 143 0.72 -9.45 -23.10
C ASP A 143 -0.04 -8.67 -22.00
N GLN A 144 -1.01 -7.82 -22.39
CA GLN A 144 -1.89 -7.11 -21.45
C GLN A 144 -2.71 -8.08 -20.59
N LYS A 145 -3.27 -9.15 -21.20
CA LYS A 145 -4.01 -10.17 -20.46
C LYS A 145 -3.11 -10.91 -19.46
N ALA A 146 -1.92 -11.32 -19.88
CA ALA A 146 -0.95 -11.98 -19.00
C ALA A 146 -0.52 -11.06 -17.84
N LEU A 147 -0.39 -9.76 -18.09
CA LEU A 147 -0.05 -8.78 -17.05
C LEU A 147 -1.20 -8.61 -16.05
N LEU A 148 -2.45 -8.55 -16.52
CA LEU A 148 -3.64 -8.51 -15.65
C LEU A 148 -3.75 -9.75 -14.76
N GLU A 149 -3.48 -10.94 -15.30
CA GLU A 149 -3.49 -12.19 -14.52
C GLU A 149 -2.38 -12.19 -13.44
N ARG A 150 -1.19 -11.67 -13.76
CA ARG A 150 -0.09 -11.51 -12.79
C ARG A 150 -0.42 -10.50 -11.69
N LEU A 151 -1.07 -9.38 -12.04
CA LEU A 151 -1.53 -8.41 -11.05
C LEU A 151 -2.57 -9.03 -10.10
N ALA A 152 -3.56 -9.73 -10.64
CA ALA A 152 -4.57 -10.42 -9.83
C ALA A 152 -3.96 -11.46 -8.88
N ALA A 153 -2.98 -12.25 -9.36
CA ALA A 153 -2.25 -13.19 -8.51
C ALA A 153 -1.41 -12.50 -7.42
N SER A 154 -0.79 -11.35 -7.75
CA SER A 154 -0.07 -10.53 -6.77
C SER A 154 -1.00 -9.96 -5.70
N ASP A 155 -2.17 -9.43 -6.09
CA ASP A 155 -3.17 -8.91 -5.16
C ASP A 155 -3.71 -9.99 -4.22
N GLN A 156 -3.92 -11.20 -4.74
CA GLN A 156 -4.28 -12.36 -3.93
C GLN A 156 -3.16 -12.73 -2.94
N GLY A 157 -1.90 -12.72 -3.39
CA GLY A 157 -0.74 -12.98 -2.54
C GLY A 157 -0.58 -11.96 -1.41
N ILE A 158 -0.71 -10.66 -1.73
CA ILE A 158 -0.66 -9.58 -0.74
C ILE A 158 -1.80 -9.71 0.27
N ASN A 159 -3.03 -9.95 -0.19
CA ASN A 159 -4.17 -10.14 0.71
C ASN A 159 -4.00 -11.36 1.63
N GLN A 160 -3.44 -12.46 1.12
CA GLN A 160 -3.16 -13.65 1.92
C GLN A 160 -2.10 -13.38 2.99
N GLN A 161 -1.00 -12.72 2.61
CA GLN A 161 0.05 -12.31 3.56
C GLN A 161 -0.50 -11.35 4.63
N GLN A 162 -1.37 -10.42 4.23
CA GLN A 162 -2.00 -9.49 5.17
C GLN A 162 -2.92 -10.21 6.17
N LYS A 163 -3.69 -11.21 5.72
CA LYS A 163 -4.49 -12.06 6.61
C LYS A 163 -3.63 -12.86 7.58
N GLU A 164 -2.55 -13.47 7.10
CA GLU A 164 -1.62 -14.21 7.96
C GLU A 164 -0.92 -13.31 8.98
N LEU A 165 -0.52 -12.11 8.58
CA LEU A 165 0.06 -11.12 9.49
C LEU A 165 -0.96 -10.68 10.54
N SER A 166 -2.22 -10.42 10.15
CA SER A 166 -3.30 -10.09 11.08
C SER A 166 -3.55 -11.22 12.08
N ALA A 167 -3.61 -12.47 11.61
CA ALA A 167 -3.79 -13.63 12.49
C ALA A 167 -2.64 -13.80 13.48
N LYS A 168 -1.39 -13.61 13.03
CA LYS A 168 -0.20 -13.62 13.91
C LYS A 168 -0.23 -12.47 14.91
N MET A 169 -0.63 -11.27 14.50
CA MET A 169 -0.78 -10.13 15.41
C MET A 169 -1.87 -10.39 16.46
N GLU A 170 -3.01 -10.95 16.07
CA GLU A 170 -4.07 -11.34 17.02
C GLU A 170 -3.59 -12.42 17.99
N GLN A 171 -2.84 -13.41 17.53
CA GLN A 171 -2.24 -14.42 18.39
C GLN A 171 -1.28 -13.78 19.39
N TYR A 172 -0.37 -12.93 18.92
CA TYR A 172 0.57 -12.22 19.78
C TYR A 172 -0.16 -11.33 20.80
N GLN A 173 -1.23 -10.66 20.39
CA GLN A 173 -2.04 -9.84 21.28
C GLN A 173 -2.76 -10.70 22.33
N LYS A 174 -3.26 -11.89 21.98
CA LYS A 174 -3.83 -12.85 22.95
C LYS A 174 -2.78 -13.35 23.92
N GLU A 175 -1.58 -13.71 23.46
CA GLU A 175 -0.46 -14.13 24.30
C GLU A 175 -0.04 -13.00 25.26
N GLN A 176 0.06 -11.76 24.78
CA GLN A 176 0.34 -10.59 25.62
C GLN A 176 -0.77 -10.33 26.64
N GLN A 177 -2.05 -10.47 26.26
CA GLN A 177 -3.17 -10.35 27.20
C GLN A 177 -3.11 -11.44 28.28
N LEU A 178 -2.83 -12.69 27.91
CA LEU A 178 -2.61 -13.79 28.85
C LEU A 178 -1.45 -13.49 29.80
N ASN A 179 -0.30 -13.06 29.27
CA ASN A 179 0.86 -12.70 30.08
C ASN A 179 0.56 -11.53 31.03
N VAL A 180 -0.21 -10.52 30.59
CA VAL A 180 -0.64 -9.42 31.46
C VAL A 180 -1.60 -9.92 32.53
N VAL A 181 -2.51 -10.84 32.22
CA VAL A 181 -3.41 -11.45 33.22
C VAL A 181 -2.61 -12.28 34.22
N ASP A 182 -1.66 -13.10 33.77
CA ASP A 182 -0.79 -13.88 34.64
C ASP A 182 0.13 -13.01 35.50
N LEU A 183 0.67 -11.93 34.93
CA LEU A 183 1.42 -10.93 35.68
C LEU A 183 0.52 -10.21 36.66
N LYS A 184 -0.71 -9.84 36.31
CA LYS A 184 -1.67 -9.24 37.25
C LYS A 184 -2.07 -10.20 38.36
N ASN A 185 -2.24 -11.47 38.06
CA ASN A 185 -2.53 -12.51 39.05
C ASN A 185 -1.33 -12.74 39.96
N THR A 186 -0.12 -12.79 39.39
CA THR A 186 1.13 -12.93 40.15
C THR A 186 1.39 -11.71 41.02
N VAL A 187 1.22 -10.51 40.46
CA VAL A 187 1.25 -9.25 41.20
C VAL A 187 0.14 -9.25 42.24
N GLY A 188 -1.06 -9.75 41.95
CA GLY A 188 -2.15 -9.91 42.92
C GLY A 188 -1.75 -10.81 44.07
N VAL A 189 -1.19 -12.00 43.79
CA VAL A 189 -0.67 -12.93 44.81
C VAL A 189 0.53 -12.35 45.56
N LEU A 190 1.42 -11.64 44.90
CA LEU A 190 2.53 -10.94 45.52
C LEU A 190 2.02 -9.77 46.34
N ASN A 191 1.01 -9.05 45.91
CA ASN A 191 0.35 -7.95 46.58
C ASN A 191 -0.53 -8.46 47.72
N ASP A 192 -1.03 -9.69 47.67
CA ASP A 192 -1.70 -10.37 48.78
C ASP A 192 -0.68 -11.02 49.73
N LYS A 193 0.55 -11.29 49.26
CA LYS A 193 1.67 -11.71 50.12
C LYS A 193 2.40 -10.51 50.75
N ILE A 194 2.48 -9.39 50.05
CA ILE A 194 3.13 -8.13 50.46
C ILE A 194 2.13 -7.27 51.25
N ASN A 195 0.90 -7.14 50.74
CA ASN A 195 -0.21 -6.36 51.34
C ASN A 195 -1.34 -7.24 51.86
N GLY A 196 -1.16 -8.54 52.12
CA GLY A 196 -2.25 -9.41 52.58
C GLY A 196 -3.01 -8.75 53.71
N LYS A 197 -4.18 -8.15 53.42
CA LYS A 197 -4.88 -7.27 54.38
C LYS A 197 -3.89 -6.49 55.27
N GLY A 198 -2.95 -5.83 54.61
CA GLY A 198 -1.73 -5.33 55.22
C GLY A 198 -1.46 -3.89 54.81
N LEU A 199 -2.30 -2.95 55.28
CA LEU A 199 -1.70 -1.89 56.09
C LEU A 199 -0.73 -2.63 57.01
N ILE A 200 0.59 -2.39 56.91
CA ILE A 200 1.64 -3.13 57.62
C ILE A 200 0.97 -3.72 58.87
N PRO A 201 0.72 -5.05 58.98
CA PRO A 201 0.24 -5.58 60.22
C PRO A 201 1.44 -5.55 61.15
N GLN A 202 1.87 -4.35 61.55
CA GLN A 202 2.17 -4.19 62.94
C GLN A 202 0.81 -4.42 63.60
N GLN A 203 0.53 -5.69 63.96
CA GLN A 203 -0.09 -5.94 65.25
C GLN A 203 0.89 -5.40 66.30
N ASN A 204 1.08 -4.08 66.31
CA ASN A 204 1.75 -3.41 67.39
C ASN A 204 0.80 -3.51 68.57
N ARG A 205 1.38 -3.49 69.74
CA ARG A 205 0.67 -3.54 71.00
C ARG A 205 1.50 -2.80 72.01
N TRP A 206 0.90 -2.47 73.14
CA TRP A 206 1.63 -1.87 74.23
C TRP A 206 2.66 -2.87 74.78
N ASN A 207 3.90 -2.43 74.94
CA ASN A 207 4.98 -3.27 75.42
C ASN A 207 4.96 -3.35 76.94
N ALA A 208 4.66 -4.53 77.48
CA ALA A 208 4.64 -4.77 78.92
C ALA A 208 5.96 -4.45 79.65
N THR A 209 7.11 -4.53 78.96
CA THR A 209 8.43 -4.18 79.54
C THR A 209 8.72 -2.67 79.49
N ALA A 210 8.05 -1.94 78.59
CA ALA A 210 8.16 -0.49 78.45
C ALA A 210 6.87 0.20 78.93
N CYS A 211 6.31 -0.32 80.02
CA CYS A 211 5.06 0.11 80.65
C CYS A 211 5.32 0.41 82.12
N HIS A 212 4.89 1.58 82.61
CA HIS A 212 5.02 1.87 84.03
C HIS A 212 4.21 0.89 84.88
N LYS A 213 4.70 0.53 86.07
CA LYS A 213 4.09 -0.42 87.02
C LYS A 213 2.66 -0.08 87.49
N ASP A 214 2.29 1.21 87.43
CA ASP A 214 0.97 1.72 87.81
C ASP A 214 -0.05 1.63 86.66
N LEU A 215 0.39 1.24 85.46
CA LEU A 215 -0.46 0.96 84.32
C LEU A 215 -0.68 -0.56 84.20
N THR A 216 -1.91 -0.95 83.90
CA THR A 216 -2.26 -2.34 83.61
C THR A 216 -2.63 -2.48 82.15
N LEU A 217 -2.02 -3.47 81.48
CA LEU A 217 -2.35 -3.86 80.11
C LEU A 217 -3.34 -5.04 80.13
N SER A 218 -4.43 -4.94 79.36
CA SER A 218 -5.35 -6.07 79.18
C SER A 218 -4.72 -7.13 78.29
N LYS A 219 -4.73 -8.39 78.74
CA LYS A 219 -4.22 -9.54 77.98
C LYS A 219 -5.37 -10.27 77.24
N PRO A 220 -5.08 -11.01 76.17
CA PRO A 220 -3.75 -11.22 75.56
C PRO A 220 -3.28 -10.13 74.59
N GLU A 221 -4.16 -9.28 74.08
CA GLU A 221 -3.88 -8.38 72.95
C GLU A 221 -3.03 -7.15 73.32
N GLN A 222 -3.01 -6.74 74.60
CA GLN A 222 -2.25 -5.59 75.10
C GLN A 222 -2.54 -4.28 74.35
N LEU A 223 -3.79 -4.08 73.90
CA LEU A 223 -4.26 -2.84 73.26
C LEU A 223 -4.92 -1.87 74.26
N ILE A 224 -5.41 -2.38 75.38
CA ILE A 224 -6.11 -1.59 76.41
C ILE A 224 -5.13 -1.29 77.54
N VAL A 225 -5.02 -0.01 77.89
CA VAL A 225 -4.21 0.50 79.01
C VAL A 225 -5.16 1.11 80.03
N GLN A 226 -4.97 0.78 81.30
CA GLN A 226 -5.71 1.39 82.39
C GLN A 226 -4.76 1.87 83.49
N TYR A 227 -4.99 3.08 83.97
CA TYR A 227 -4.32 3.61 85.15
C TYR A 227 -4.93 3.02 86.43
N LYS A 228 -4.10 2.41 87.28
CA LYS A 228 -4.50 1.86 88.59
C LYS A 228 -3.73 2.45 89.77
N GLY A 229 -2.90 3.47 89.52
CA GLY A 229 -2.23 4.22 90.57
C GLY A 229 -3.24 4.90 91.50
N LYS A 230 -2.86 5.06 92.77
CA LYS A 230 -3.69 5.75 93.79
C LYS A 230 -3.41 7.25 93.88
N LYS A 231 -2.32 7.72 93.28
CA LYS A 231 -1.90 9.12 93.28
C LYS A 231 -1.95 9.63 91.85
N LEU A 232 -2.27 10.91 91.68
CA LEU A 232 -2.06 11.60 90.42
C LEU A 232 -0.58 11.55 90.04
N GLY A 233 -0.30 11.31 88.77
CA GLY A 233 1.06 11.30 88.26
C GLY A 233 1.11 10.74 86.86
N GLN A 234 1.95 11.31 86.02
CA GLN A 234 2.07 10.87 84.64
C GLN A 234 2.71 9.49 84.58
N ARG A 235 2.06 8.57 83.87
CA ARG A 235 2.50 7.19 83.69
C ARG A 235 2.39 6.81 82.23
N SER A 236 3.49 6.38 81.66
CA SER A 236 3.59 6.16 80.22
C SER A 236 3.74 4.68 79.87
N VAL A 237 3.30 4.35 78.66
CA VAL A 237 3.61 3.09 78.00
C VAL A 237 3.94 3.32 76.53
N ARG A 238 4.96 2.60 76.06
CA ARG A 238 5.35 2.59 74.64
C ARG A 238 4.88 1.33 73.95
N ALA A 239 4.67 1.43 72.65
CA ALA A 239 4.39 0.27 71.83
C ALA A 239 5.66 -0.60 71.65
N GLU A 240 5.48 -1.84 71.20
CA GLU A 240 6.55 -2.83 71.06
C GLU A 240 7.48 -2.53 69.89
N LEU A 241 6.91 -2.05 68.78
CA LEU A 241 7.66 -1.71 67.57
C LEU A 241 7.72 -0.20 67.38
N PRO A 242 8.87 0.34 66.92
CA PRO A 242 8.98 1.73 66.54
C PRO A 242 8.27 2.00 65.21
N ILE A 243 8.16 3.29 64.89
CA ILE A 243 7.79 3.78 63.57
C ILE A 243 8.82 3.27 62.55
N PRO A 244 8.40 2.70 61.41
CA PRO A 244 9.32 2.30 60.35
C PRO A 244 10.12 3.48 59.80
N LYS A 245 11.45 3.33 59.64
CA LYS A 245 12.35 4.36 59.06
C LYS A 245 12.30 4.47 57.53
N GLY A 246 11.28 3.90 56.88
CA GLY A 246 11.09 4.03 55.44
C GLY A 246 10.93 5.51 55.04
N LYS A 247 11.35 5.89 53.83
CA LYS A 247 11.23 7.29 53.36
C LYS A 247 9.88 7.62 52.70
N PHE A 248 8.95 6.66 52.68
CA PHE A 248 7.69 6.77 51.93
C PHE A 248 6.54 6.20 52.76
N GLY A 249 5.36 6.81 52.63
CA GLY A 249 4.14 6.39 53.31
C GLY A 249 3.84 7.18 54.59
N ILE A 250 2.75 6.80 55.25
CA ILE A 250 2.28 7.36 56.50
C ILE A 250 2.27 6.25 57.54
N PHE A 251 2.89 6.50 58.69
CA PHE A 251 2.65 5.72 59.89
C PHE A 251 1.50 6.37 60.67
N TYR A 252 0.53 5.60 61.15
CA TYR A 252 -0.64 6.13 61.84
C TYR A 252 -1.26 5.11 62.80
N PHE A 253 -1.70 5.57 63.97
CA PHE A 253 -2.47 4.80 64.94
C PHE A 253 -3.56 5.67 65.57
N GLU A 254 -4.62 5.04 66.06
CA GLU A 254 -5.70 5.71 66.80
C GLU A 254 -5.79 5.20 68.22
N VAL A 255 -6.25 6.07 69.11
CA VAL A 255 -6.50 5.75 70.52
C VAL A 255 -7.91 6.21 70.85
N LYS A 256 -8.74 5.27 71.30
CA LYS A 256 -10.07 5.54 71.82
C LYS A 256 -9.99 5.76 73.32
N ILE A 257 -10.56 6.85 73.82
CA ILE A 257 -10.68 7.11 75.25
C ILE A 257 -11.92 6.41 75.78
N ILE A 258 -11.75 5.46 76.71
CA ILE A 258 -12.84 4.62 77.26
C ILE A 258 -13.21 5.03 78.69
N GLY A 259 -12.20 5.36 79.51
CA GLY A 259 -12.38 5.72 80.92
C GLY A 259 -12.48 7.24 81.11
N ALA A 260 -12.11 7.70 82.30
CA ALA A 260 -11.83 9.13 82.49
C ALA A 260 -10.79 9.58 81.44
N GLY A 261 -10.95 10.78 80.91
CA GLY A 261 -10.18 11.27 79.76
C GLY A 261 -9.46 12.59 80.02
N ASP A 262 -9.50 13.06 81.27
CA ASP A 262 -9.25 14.46 81.61
C ASP A 262 -7.75 14.78 81.74
N SER A 263 -6.87 13.78 81.66
CA SER A 263 -5.42 13.97 81.73
C SER A 263 -4.62 12.93 80.92
N VAL A 264 -5.03 12.72 79.67
CA VAL A 264 -4.39 11.79 78.71
C VAL A 264 -3.51 12.55 77.70
N HIS A 265 -2.33 11.99 77.39
CA HIS A 265 -1.46 12.44 76.30
C HIS A 265 -1.21 11.31 75.31
N ILE A 266 -1.30 11.60 74.01
CA ILE A 266 -1.14 10.63 72.93
C ILE A 266 -0.09 11.15 71.95
N GLY A 267 0.91 10.34 71.64
CA GLY A 267 1.96 10.76 70.73
C GLY A 267 3.07 9.76 70.52
N LEU A 268 4.29 10.26 70.45
CA LEU A 268 5.50 9.55 70.08
C LEU A 268 6.61 9.80 71.11
N GLY A 269 7.41 8.80 71.41
CA GLY A 269 8.55 8.95 72.31
C GLY A 269 9.71 8.03 71.93
N THR A 270 10.94 8.45 72.23
CA THR A 270 12.13 7.60 72.08
C THR A 270 12.16 6.49 73.12
N LYS A 271 13.08 5.52 72.94
CA LYS A 271 13.35 4.48 73.96
C LYS A 271 13.93 5.03 75.26
N LEU A 272 14.52 6.24 75.23
CA LEU A 272 15.17 6.88 76.38
C LEU A 272 14.18 7.64 77.27
N MET A 273 12.98 7.96 76.77
CA MET A 273 11.93 8.64 77.54
C MET A 273 11.62 7.87 78.86
N PRO A 274 11.68 8.53 80.03
CA PRO A 274 11.23 7.95 81.30
C PRO A 274 9.72 7.67 81.31
N LEU A 275 9.30 6.67 82.08
CA LEU A 275 7.89 6.22 82.09
C LEU A 275 7.04 6.94 83.16
N ASP A 276 7.64 7.81 83.95
CA ASP A 276 7.03 8.51 85.10
C ASP A 276 7.33 10.03 85.14
N GLU A 277 7.88 10.59 84.06
CA GLU A 277 8.21 12.01 83.95
C GLU A 277 7.16 12.82 83.17
N ILE A 278 7.19 14.14 83.33
CA ILE A 278 6.27 15.09 82.68
C ILE A 278 6.48 15.07 81.16
N PHE A 279 5.40 14.83 80.43
CA PHE A 279 5.32 14.77 78.99
C PHE A 279 5.71 16.13 78.36
N GLY A 280 6.60 16.11 77.37
CA GLY A 280 7.10 17.32 76.70
C GLY A 280 8.29 17.98 77.37
N ALA A 281 8.78 17.46 78.51
CA ALA A 281 9.97 17.96 79.19
C ALA A 281 11.29 17.60 78.50
N GLN A 282 11.26 16.63 77.58
CA GLN A 282 12.44 16.00 77.02
C GLN A 282 12.38 15.97 75.49
N GLU A 283 13.55 16.16 74.88
CA GLU A 283 13.73 16.02 73.44
C GLU A 283 13.34 14.61 72.96
N GLY A 284 12.69 14.56 71.78
CA GLY A 284 12.22 13.30 71.19
C GLY A 284 10.91 12.76 71.78
N VAL A 285 10.17 13.58 72.54
CA VAL A 285 8.81 13.26 73.03
C VAL A 285 7.82 14.27 72.45
N TYR A 286 6.88 13.79 71.63
CA TYR A 286 5.87 14.59 70.94
C TYR A 286 4.48 14.12 71.33
N GLY A 287 3.53 15.01 71.55
CA GLY A 287 2.19 14.55 71.95
C GLY A 287 1.10 15.58 71.96
N TYR A 288 -0.12 15.08 71.94
CA TYR A 288 -1.36 15.83 72.03
C TYR A 288 -2.05 15.50 73.35
N GLY A 289 -2.20 16.52 74.20
CA GLY A 289 -2.85 16.41 75.49
C GLY A 289 -4.35 16.70 75.43
N SER A 290 -5.11 16.01 76.27
CA SER A 290 -6.57 16.14 76.45
C SER A 290 -7.06 17.59 76.67
N TRP A 291 -6.24 18.45 77.27
CA TRP A 291 -6.49 19.89 77.46
C TRP A 291 -6.31 20.75 76.19
N GLY A 292 -6.16 20.14 75.02
CA GLY A 292 -6.12 20.91 73.78
C GLY A 292 -4.77 21.58 73.50
N ALA A 293 -3.66 20.88 73.77
CA ALA A 293 -2.32 21.37 73.48
C ALA A 293 -1.43 20.31 72.82
N PHE A 294 -0.61 20.73 71.86
CA PHE A 294 0.48 19.92 71.31
C PHE A 294 1.81 20.25 72.02
N TRP A 295 2.60 19.25 72.34
CA TRP A 295 3.85 19.32 73.13
C TRP A 295 5.02 18.74 72.34
N GLY A 296 6.25 19.11 72.73
CA GLY A 296 7.48 18.55 72.16
C GLY A 296 8.01 19.29 70.94
N HIS A 297 7.55 20.52 70.68
CA HIS A 297 7.96 21.32 69.54
C HIS A 297 8.42 22.70 69.99
N GLU A 298 9.74 22.93 69.97
CA GLU A 298 10.34 24.23 70.27
C GLU A 298 10.56 25.00 68.95
N THR A 299 9.54 25.76 68.55
CA THR A 299 9.57 26.56 67.31
C THR A 299 8.91 27.92 67.53
N GLU A 300 9.13 28.86 66.61
CA GLU A 300 8.58 30.22 66.68
C GLU A 300 7.05 30.21 66.78
N GLY A 301 6.52 30.84 67.84
CA GLY A 301 5.08 30.91 68.14
C GLY A 301 4.57 29.86 69.14
N CYS A 302 5.44 29.07 69.78
CA CYS A 302 5.04 28.24 70.92
C CYS A 302 4.70 29.11 72.15
N SER A 303 3.72 28.66 72.93
CA SER A 303 3.36 29.23 74.23
C SER A 303 4.06 28.48 75.35
N ASP A 304 4.28 29.15 76.47
CA ASP A 304 4.73 28.50 77.71
C ASP A 304 3.54 27.90 78.47
N TRP A 305 3.69 26.66 78.92
CA TRP A 305 2.81 26.06 79.92
C TRP A 305 3.66 25.38 80.99
N ASN A 306 3.74 26.01 82.17
CA ASN A 306 4.54 25.56 83.30
C ASN A 306 6.03 25.37 82.95
N GLY A 307 6.60 26.26 82.14
CA GLY A 307 8.01 26.21 81.74
C GLY A 307 8.29 25.35 80.50
N TRP A 308 7.25 24.81 79.86
CA TRP A 308 7.40 23.89 78.73
C TRP A 308 6.71 24.43 77.45
N PRO A 309 7.38 24.35 76.28
CA PRO A 309 6.83 24.86 75.03
C PRO A 309 5.69 23.98 74.53
N CYS A 310 4.56 24.62 74.20
CA CYS A 310 3.40 23.96 73.65
C CYS A 310 2.64 24.84 72.64
N PHE A 311 1.85 24.21 71.77
CA PHE A 311 0.86 24.87 70.93
C PHE A 311 -0.52 24.67 71.52
N LYS A 312 -1.06 25.70 72.16
CA LYS A 312 -2.40 25.72 72.78
C LYS A 312 -3.50 25.86 71.71
N GLU A 313 -4.74 25.99 72.17
CA GLU A 313 -5.93 26.25 71.35
C GLU A 313 -6.23 25.14 70.33
N LYS A 314 -5.88 23.91 70.67
CA LYS A 314 -6.33 22.72 69.94
C LYS A 314 -7.62 22.22 70.56
N PRO A 315 -8.46 21.46 69.82
CA PRO A 315 -9.66 20.89 70.41
C PRO A 315 -9.31 20.08 71.67
N GLU A 316 -10.07 20.22 72.75
CA GLU A 316 -9.95 19.31 73.89
C GLU A 316 -10.50 17.94 73.51
N PHE A 317 -10.17 16.89 74.24
CA PHE A 317 -10.76 15.56 74.06
C PHE A 317 -10.90 14.79 75.36
N GLY A 318 -11.85 13.85 75.40
CA GLY A 318 -12.12 13.05 76.58
C GLY A 318 -12.83 11.74 76.25
N ALA A 319 -13.55 11.20 77.23
CA ALA A 319 -14.24 9.91 77.11
C ALA A 319 -15.12 9.82 75.83
N GLY A 320 -14.94 8.75 75.06
CA GLY A 320 -15.66 8.48 73.81
C GLY A 320 -15.00 9.02 72.55
N ASP A 321 -14.07 9.98 72.66
CA ASP A 321 -13.32 10.49 71.51
C ASP A 321 -12.30 9.47 71.00
N VAL A 322 -12.04 9.55 69.69
CA VAL A 322 -10.95 8.80 69.02
C VAL A 322 -9.91 9.80 68.54
N ILE A 323 -8.68 9.66 69.01
CA ILE A 323 -7.56 10.55 68.69
C ILE A 323 -6.54 9.79 67.88
N GLY A 324 -6.22 10.29 66.70
CA GLY A 324 -5.19 9.74 65.83
C GLY A 324 -3.86 10.45 66.00
N CYS A 325 -2.77 9.69 65.93
CA CYS A 325 -1.41 10.21 65.85
C CYS A 325 -0.66 9.46 64.75
N GLY A 326 0.04 10.19 63.89
CA GLY A 326 0.84 9.63 62.82
C GLY A 326 1.94 10.55 62.35
N VAL A 327 2.73 10.05 61.41
CA VAL A 327 3.84 10.78 60.79
C VAL A 327 3.83 10.49 59.29
N ASN A 328 3.90 11.54 58.48
CA ASN A 328 4.29 11.40 57.08
C ASN A 328 5.79 11.14 57.04
N LEU A 329 6.20 9.95 56.61
CA LEU A 329 7.61 9.52 56.72
C LEU A 329 8.54 10.27 55.76
N ALA A 330 8.00 10.84 54.67
CA ALA A 330 8.77 11.62 53.72
C ALA A 330 9.03 13.04 54.24
N THR A 331 7.98 13.72 54.72
CA THR A 331 8.08 15.11 55.19
C THR A 331 8.45 15.22 56.67
N ARG A 332 8.37 14.12 57.41
CA ARG A 332 8.52 14.04 58.88
C ARG A 332 7.46 14.83 59.65
N GLN A 333 6.38 15.23 58.97
CA GLN A 333 5.31 16.01 59.58
C GLN A 333 4.43 15.11 60.45
N ILE A 334 4.11 15.57 61.67
CA ILE A 334 3.13 14.91 62.54
C ILE A 334 1.72 15.15 62.01
N ILE A 335 0.88 14.11 62.13
CA ILE A 335 -0.54 14.15 61.81
C ILE A 335 -1.30 13.83 63.09
N TYR A 336 -2.11 14.77 63.55
CA TYR A 336 -3.11 14.53 64.60
C TYR A 336 -4.51 14.55 64.01
N THR A 337 -5.39 13.70 64.52
CA THR A 337 -6.80 13.69 64.17
C THR A 337 -7.67 13.59 65.41
N LYS A 338 -8.87 14.15 65.33
CA LYS A 338 -9.93 13.93 66.31
C LYS A 338 -11.18 13.44 65.59
N ASN A 339 -11.69 12.29 66.00
CA ASN A 339 -12.91 11.68 65.49
C ASN A 339 -12.96 11.56 63.96
N GLY A 340 -11.83 11.19 63.36
CA GLY A 340 -11.70 11.05 61.91
C GLY A 340 -11.53 12.36 61.13
N ARG A 341 -11.30 13.50 61.82
CA ARG A 341 -10.98 14.79 61.19
C ARG A 341 -9.54 15.20 61.51
N ARG A 342 -8.78 15.57 60.49
CA ARG A 342 -7.39 16.05 60.64
C ARG A 342 -7.35 17.40 61.34
N LEU A 343 -6.40 17.57 62.25
CA LEU A 343 -6.10 18.82 62.94
C LEU A 343 -4.98 19.58 62.22
N GLU A 344 -4.88 20.88 62.47
CA GLU A 344 -3.85 21.74 61.88
C GLU A 344 -2.48 21.49 62.52
N THR A 345 -1.58 20.83 61.76
CA THR A 345 -0.25 20.39 62.21
C THR A 345 0.88 20.82 61.25
N SER A 346 0.69 21.85 60.41
CA SER A 346 1.68 22.32 59.43
C SER A 346 3.07 22.63 60.00
N ARG A 347 3.15 22.99 61.29
CA ARG A 347 4.40 23.36 61.97
C ARG A 347 5.01 22.26 62.83
N LEU A 348 4.44 21.06 62.83
CA LEU A 348 4.84 19.98 63.74
C LEU A 348 5.64 18.93 62.98
N PHE A 349 6.93 18.80 63.32
CA PHE A 349 7.85 17.85 62.70
C PHE A 349 8.54 17.02 63.76
N VAL A 350 8.80 15.75 63.45
CA VAL A 350 9.61 14.87 64.30
C VAL A 350 11.07 14.87 63.86
N ASP A 351 11.96 14.66 64.84
CA ASP A 351 13.32 14.22 64.56
C ASP A 351 13.39 12.68 64.56
N PHE A 352 14.10 12.12 63.59
CA PHE A 352 14.36 10.68 63.44
C PHE A 352 15.80 10.31 63.84
N ALA A 353 16.50 11.16 64.59
CA ALA A 353 17.79 10.83 65.18
C ALA A 353 17.73 9.49 65.95
N ASP A 354 16.64 9.28 66.70
CA ASP A 354 16.34 8.04 67.41
C ASP A 354 15.08 7.34 66.89
N ASP A 355 14.93 6.06 67.26
CA ASP A 355 13.70 5.30 67.03
C ASP A 355 12.54 5.91 67.84
N LEU A 356 11.49 6.37 67.15
CA LEU A 356 10.26 6.85 67.77
C LEU A 356 9.23 5.73 67.87
N PHE A 357 8.61 5.62 69.04
CA PHE A 357 7.58 4.63 69.34
C PHE A 357 6.26 5.34 69.59
N PRO A 358 5.11 4.78 69.16
CA PRO A 358 3.82 5.18 69.71
C PRO A 358 3.85 5.13 71.23
N CYS A 359 3.35 6.19 71.86
CA CYS A 359 3.39 6.39 73.29
C CYS A 359 2.08 7.01 73.77
N VAL A 360 1.60 6.56 74.93
CA VAL A 360 0.50 7.20 75.65
C VAL A 360 0.87 7.39 77.12
N THR A 361 0.36 8.46 77.70
CA THR A 361 0.54 8.81 79.11
C THR A 361 -0.81 9.07 79.75
N LEU A 362 -1.08 8.36 80.85
CA LEU A 362 -2.28 8.48 81.68
C LEU A 362 -1.89 9.04 83.04
N SER A 363 -2.76 9.83 83.68
CA SER A 363 -2.38 10.56 84.89
C SER A 363 -3.34 10.43 86.05
N ASP A 364 -4.59 10.00 85.81
CA ASP A 364 -5.61 9.90 86.83
C ASP A 364 -6.23 8.50 86.95
N SER A 365 -6.68 8.18 88.16
CA SER A 365 -7.45 7.00 88.46
C SER A 365 -8.74 6.96 87.63
N GLY A 366 -8.92 5.87 86.88
CA GLY A 366 -10.05 5.73 85.97
C GLY A 366 -9.70 6.02 84.52
N ASP A 367 -8.53 6.60 84.23
CA ASP A 367 -8.04 6.74 82.86
C ASP A 367 -7.92 5.36 82.21
N LYS A 368 -8.56 5.21 81.05
CA LYS A 368 -8.53 3.97 80.28
C LYS A 368 -8.63 4.28 78.79
N ILE A 369 -7.74 3.67 78.02
CA ILE A 369 -7.69 3.83 76.56
C ILE A 369 -7.63 2.48 75.87
N GLU A 370 -7.98 2.47 74.59
CA GLU A 370 -7.80 1.35 73.68
C GLU A 370 -7.10 1.83 72.42
N ALA A 371 -5.98 1.18 72.09
CA ALA A 371 -5.23 1.47 70.89
C ALA A 371 -5.73 0.66 69.70
N ASN A 372 -5.70 1.30 68.55
CA ASN A 372 -5.93 0.73 67.24
C ASN A 372 -4.71 1.03 66.37
N PHE A 373 -3.85 0.02 66.18
CA PHE A 373 -2.69 0.11 65.30
C PHE A 373 -3.01 -0.25 63.84
N GLY A 374 -4.31 -0.29 63.50
CA GLY A 374 -4.82 -0.60 62.17
C GLY A 374 -5.39 -2.01 62.05
N PRO A 375 -5.94 -2.37 60.87
CA PRO A 375 -6.00 -1.52 59.66
C PRO A 375 -7.16 -0.51 59.64
N ASN A 376 -8.19 -0.70 60.45
CA ASN A 376 -9.46 0.01 60.28
C ASN A 376 -9.50 1.27 61.15
N PHE A 377 -9.27 2.43 60.56
CA PHE A 377 -9.27 3.72 61.27
C PHE A 377 -10.59 4.48 61.07
N LYS A 378 -10.90 5.37 62.01
CA LYS A 378 -11.98 6.35 61.86
C LYS A 378 -11.58 7.46 60.88
N PHE A 379 -10.30 7.82 60.84
CA PHE A 379 -9.74 8.72 59.83
C PHE A 379 -9.49 7.97 58.51
N ASN A 380 -9.95 8.55 57.40
CA ASN A 380 -9.59 8.05 56.08
C ASN A 380 -8.21 8.57 55.69
N ILE A 381 -7.18 7.70 55.80
CA ILE A 381 -5.80 8.06 55.48
C ILE A 381 -5.64 8.50 54.00
N ALA A 382 -6.48 7.98 53.09
CA ALA A 382 -6.43 8.36 51.68
C ALA A 382 -6.83 9.83 51.42
N ASP A 383 -7.68 10.41 52.28
CA ASP A 383 -8.14 11.80 52.15
C ASP A 383 -7.14 12.81 52.72
N GLY A 384 -6.01 12.34 53.27
CA GLY A 384 -5.03 13.16 54.01
C GLY A 384 -3.59 13.10 53.49
N ILE A 385 -3.36 12.53 52.30
CA ILE A 385 -2.06 12.52 51.59
C ILE A 385 -1.96 13.71 50.65
#